data_AF-A0A543I5L6-F1
#
_entry.id   AF-A0A543I5L6-F1
#
_cell.length_a   1.000
_cell.length_b   1.000
_cell.length_c   1.000
_cell.angle_alpha   90.00
_cell.angle_beta   90.00
_cell.angle_gamma   90.00
#
_symmetry.space_group_name_H-M   'P 1'
#
loop_
_entity.id
_entity.type
_entity.pdbx_description
1 polymer ?
#
loop_
_entity_poly.entity_id
_entity_poly.type
_entity_poly.pdbx_seq_one_letter_code
_entity_poly.pdbx_strand_id
1 'polypeptide(L)'
;MAYRHHTPFFEQSRTHADISRIGEEERDLLIYCGAGVTIDHTGYSWGGLVTSLFPVRRGSQNGTMPLRREAQQLGSFMGPAELASVYIHHLRKNNPPGLVRARLVRELRTRLYTQQPWARGNLVKNIIWLVIARALRGRTTVVLTTNYDVHVETEFLALYRLFVNQGMSRVPGLSVRTLGARPGTRVIVESIGDTPPLTIVYLHGRMPERGQAAWPIVLNERSYAESAVTVSGTLGDYLSSHPMTLILGSSLTDIPLVRALSDSRVCAERERFLRYAVLPFQSISIAGDTNCAAMAADEIRCRGSEMGLEVIFPDFHGQVAQLTHEITAASATVPGVPYGTRLSEWWERWLRQRDGYPTMPDNLRVALGRVYLAMGDVPPTDPLVRSTERYRIEAWLRTAPSRRNRVLTRWATSDDVRSVGLNGKTAEINSSSYLAAVQAFVAGRPQSYGVQDLEPGRAADHGDSRYTWRSFLAVPVECDGVIVAVITLASSQFLSSSQITEWKRNVLTLLLRACGTDVTRVAGP
;
A
#
# COMPACT_ATOMS: atom_id res chain seq x y z
N MET A 1 -4.09 16.05 17.04
CA MET A 1 -2.82 15.44 16.56
C MET A 1 -3.09 13.97 16.30
N ALA A 2 -2.62 13.37 15.20
CA ALA A 2 -2.73 11.92 15.04
C ALA A 2 -1.79 11.22 16.04
N TYR A 3 -2.31 10.20 16.73
CA TYR A 3 -1.55 9.44 17.72
C TYR A 3 -0.55 8.50 17.06
N ARG A 4 0.60 8.33 17.71
CA ARG A 4 1.69 7.45 17.31
C ARG A 4 2.53 7.09 18.53
N HIS A 5 3.31 6.03 18.47
CA HIS A 5 4.15 5.64 19.60
C HIS A 5 5.27 6.66 19.89
N HIS A 6 5.61 6.84 21.17
CA HIS A 6 6.78 7.63 21.60
C HIS A 6 8.10 7.06 21.06
N THR A 7 8.24 5.75 21.04
CA THR A 7 9.39 5.02 20.45
C THR A 7 9.06 4.56 19.02
N PRO A 8 9.95 4.76 18.02
CA PRO A 8 9.66 4.42 16.63
C PRO A 8 9.34 2.94 16.50
N PHE A 9 8.34 2.59 15.67
CA PHE A 9 7.86 1.22 15.54
C PHE A 9 8.98 0.18 15.41
N PHE A 10 9.95 0.39 14.51
CA PHE A 10 11.09 -0.51 14.28
C PHE A 10 12.25 -0.37 15.28
N GLU A 11 12.10 0.44 16.33
CA GLU A 11 13.06 0.56 17.45
C GLU A 11 12.49 -0.07 18.73
N GLN A 12 11.26 -0.59 18.69
CA GLN A 12 10.60 -1.22 19.83
C GLN A 12 11.07 -2.67 19.97
N SER A 13 11.46 -3.07 21.19
CA SER A 13 11.89 -4.44 21.47
C SER A 13 10.82 -5.48 21.11
N ARG A 14 9.53 -5.16 21.33
CA ARG A 14 8.42 -6.03 20.95
C ARG A 14 8.36 -6.25 19.44
N THR A 15 8.48 -5.19 18.65
CA THR A 15 8.51 -5.30 17.18
C THR A 15 9.65 -6.19 16.69
N HIS A 16 10.84 -6.07 17.28
CA HIS A 16 11.96 -6.96 16.93
C HIS A 16 11.69 -8.42 17.31
N ALA A 17 11.09 -8.65 18.49
CA ALA A 17 10.70 -9.99 18.92
C ALA A 17 9.65 -10.59 17.97
N ASP A 18 8.64 -9.82 17.58
CA ASP A 18 7.60 -10.26 16.64
C ASP A 18 8.20 -10.57 15.25
N ILE A 19 9.08 -9.70 14.72
CA ILE A 19 9.77 -9.93 13.44
C ILE A 19 10.59 -11.23 13.48
N SER A 20 11.37 -11.43 14.54
CA SER A 20 12.24 -12.61 14.68
C SER A 20 11.39 -13.87 14.83
N ARG A 21 10.37 -13.83 15.70
CA ARG A 21 9.44 -14.95 15.93
C ARG A 21 8.72 -15.37 14.66
N ILE A 22 8.24 -14.41 13.85
CA ILE A 22 7.55 -14.72 12.58
C ILE A 22 8.55 -15.19 11.51
N GLY A 23 9.71 -14.54 11.40
CA GLY A 23 10.70 -14.86 10.37
C GLY A 23 11.38 -16.22 10.57
N GLU A 24 11.71 -16.54 11.82
CA GLU A 24 12.40 -17.77 12.19
C GLU A 24 11.47 -18.99 12.20
N GLU A 25 10.16 -18.78 12.36
CA GLU A 25 9.16 -19.85 12.38
C GLU A 25 9.27 -20.77 11.16
N GLU A 26 9.47 -22.07 11.43
CA GLU A 26 9.72 -23.08 10.40
C GLU A 26 8.45 -23.70 9.85
N ARG A 27 7.35 -23.60 10.60
CA ARG A 27 6.06 -24.19 10.26
C ARG A 27 5.37 -23.48 9.09
N ASP A 28 4.36 -24.14 8.53
CA ASP A 28 3.60 -23.62 7.38
C ASP A 28 2.90 -22.30 7.70
N LEU A 29 2.94 -21.39 6.72
CA LEU A 29 2.42 -20.03 6.83
C LEU A 29 1.11 -19.86 6.05
N LEU A 30 0.10 -19.33 6.72
CA LEU A 30 -1.12 -18.80 6.12
C LEU A 30 -1.06 -17.27 6.08
N ILE A 31 -1.16 -16.67 4.90
CA ILE A 31 -1.30 -15.21 4.76
C ILE A 31 -2.73 -14.91 4.37
N TYR A 32 -3.45 -14.14 5.19
CA TYR A 32 -4.76 -13.61 4.84
C TYR A 32 -4.61 -12.18 4.29
N CYS A 33 -5.03 -11.97 3.05
CA CYS A 33 -4.97 -10.70 2.35
C CYS A 33 -6.37 -10.07 2.23
N GLY A 34 -6.56 -8.90 2.86
CA GLY A 34 -7.70 -8.03 2.62
C GLY A 34 -7.47 -7.01 1.48
N ALA A 35 -8.47 -6.17 1.22
CA ALA A 35 -8.40 -5.13 0.18
C ALA A 35 -7.24 -4.14 0.36
N GLY A 36 -6.78 -3.94 1.60
CA GLY A 36 -5.62 -3.10 1.89
C GLY A 36 -4.31 -3.62 1.30
N VAL A 37 -4.22 -4.90 0.91
CA VAL A 37 -3.00 -5.45 0.29
C VAL A 37 -2.78 -4.90 -1.11
N THR A 38 -3.85 -4.73 -1.89
CA THR A 38 -3.77 -4.29 -3.29
C THR A 38 -4.25 -2.85 -3.49
N ILE A 39 -4.49 -2.10 -2.41
CA ILE A 39 -4.95 -0.70 -2.45
C ILE A 39 -3.96 0.24 -3.16
N ASP A 40 -2.68 -0.11 -3.22
CA ASP A 40 -1.66 0.64 -3.97
C ASP A 40 -1.75 0.43 -5.48
N HIS A 41 -2.40 -0.65 -5.90
CA HIS A 41 -2.65 -0.95 -7.31
C HIS A 41 -4.04 -0.46 -7.75
N THR A 42 -5.04 -0.66 -6.90
CA THR A 42 -6.45 -0.38 -7.23
C THR A 42 -6.88 1.03 -6.82
N GLY A 43 -6.25 1.62 -5.79
CA GLY A 43 -6.69 2.86 -5.16
C GLY A 43 -7.94 2.71 -4.29
N TYR A 44 -8.43 1.49 -4.04
CA TYR A 44 -9.71 1.26 -3.38
C TYR A 44 -9.60 0.34 -2.15
N SER A 45 -10.20 0.78 -1.04
CA SER A 45 -10.69 -0.15 0.00
C SER A 45 -11.97 -0.84 -0.48
N TRP A 46 -12.49 -1.82 0.28
CA TRP A 46 -13.77 -2.45 -0.02
C TRP A 46 -14.92 -1.45 -0.19
N GLY A 47 -15.10 -0.56 0.79
CA GLY A 47 -16.10 0.52 0.71
C GLY A 47 -15.83 1.44 -0.49
N GLY A 48 -14.57 1.83 -0.68
CA GLY A 48 -14.16 2.68 -1.81
C GLY A 48 -14.48 2.06 -3.17
N LEU A 49 -14.25 0.76 -3.34
CA LEU A 49 -14.56 0.02 -4.56
C LEU A 49 -16.05 0.05 -4.85
N VAL A 50 -16.89 -0.29 -3.87
CA VAL A 50 -18.36 -0.29 -4.01
C VAL A 50 -18.86 1.10 -4.37
N THR A 51 -18.43 2.13 -3.63
CA THR A 51 -18.78 3.53 -3.93
C THR A 51 -18.35 3.95 -5.34
N SER A 52 -17.20 3.45 -5.83
CA SER A 52 -16.71 3.77 -7.17
C SER A 52 -17.55 3.22 -8.32
N LEU A 53 -18.36 2.18 -8.07
CA LEU A 53 -19.29 1.60 -9.04
C LEU A 53 -20.45 2.55 -9.38
N PHE A 54 -20.82 3.45 -8.45
CA PHE A 54 -21.84 4.44 -8.71
C PHE A 54 -21.36 5.52 -9.71
N PRO A 55 -22.25 6.00 -10.59
CA PRO A 55 -21.92 6.97 -11.61
C PRO A 55 -21.58 8.35 -11.02
N VAL A 56 -20.65 9.05 -11.66
CA VAL A 56 -20.29 10.42 -11.29
C VAL A 56 -21.32 11.43 -11.80
N ARG A 57 -21.92 11.17 -12.95
CA ARG A 57 -22.93 12.02 -13.59
C ARG A 57 -24.13 11.18 -14.03
N ARG A 58 -25.32 11.79 -14.01
CA ARG A 58 -26.52 11.18 -14.57
C ARG A 58 -26.34 11.03 -16.08
N GLY A 59 -26.69 9.86 -16.60
CA GLY A 59 -26.62 9.54 -18.02
C GLY A 59 -27.77 8.61 -18.39
N SER A 60 -28.08 8.51 -19.68
CA SER A 60 -29.20 7.71 -20.19
C SER A 60 -29.15 6.25 -19.76
N GLN A 61 -27.94 5.67 -19.65
CA GLN A 61 -27.73 4.27 -19.22
C GLN A 61 -27.70 4.07 -17.69
N ASN A 62 -27.79 5.13 -16.90
CA ASN A 62 -27.66 5.10 -15.44
C ASN A 62 -29.02 5.27 -14.73
N GLY A 63 -30.08 5.63 -15.47
CA GLY A 63 -31.45 5.67 -14.97
C GLY A 63 -31.58 6.41 -13.64
N THR A 64 -32.22 5.76 -12.66
CA THR A 64 -32.43 6.28 -11.30
C THR A 64 -31.33 5.87 -10.31
N MET A 65 -30.14 5.46 -10.78
CA MET A 65 -29.05 5.06 -9.89
C MET A 65 -28.51 6.26 -9.11
N PRO A 66 -28.26 6.14 -7.79
CA PRO A 66 -27.62 7.18 -7.01
C PRO A 66 -26.29 7.62 -7.62
N LEU A 67 -25.97 8.90 -7.51
CA LEU A 67 -24.66 9.41 -7.87
C LEU A 67 -23.63 8.99 -6.82
N ARG A 68 -22.36 8.94 -7.22
CA ARG A 68 -21.25 8.59 -6.31
C ARG A 68 -21.24 9.40 -5.01
N ARG A 69 -21.51 10.71 -5.09
CA ARG A 69 -21.59 11.58 -3.90
C ARG A 69 -22.73 11.18 -2.95
N GLU A 70 -23.86 10.74 -3.50
CA GLU A 70 -25.02 10.28 -2.73
C GLU A 70 -24.70 8.92 -2.10
N ALA A 71 -24.05 8.02 -2.86
CA ALA A 71 -23.57 6.75 -2.34
C ALA A 71 -22.50 6.91 -1.24
N GLN A 72 -21.64 7.94 -1.30
CA GLN A 72 -20.69 8.28 -0.23
C GLN A 72 -21.42 8.68 1.07
N GLN A 73 -22.50 9.46 0.95
CA GLN A 73 -23.34 9.82 2.09
C GLN A 73 -24.08 8.60 2.66
N LEU A 74 -24.63 7.74 1.80
CA LEU A 74 -25.25 6.48 2.25
C LEU A 74 -24.25 5.57 2.98
N GLY A 75 -23.01 5.51 2.49
CA GLY A 75 -21.93 4.74 3.09
C GLY A 75 -21.47 5.23 4.47
N SER A 76 -21.94 6.38 4.96
CA SER A 76 -21.65 6.83 6.33
C SER A 76 -22.47 6.09 7.38
N PHE A 77 -23.57 5.44 6.99
CA PHE A 77 -24.43 4.65 7.88
C PHE A 77 -24.70 3.23 7.38
N MET A 78 -24.37 2.93 6.11
CA MET A 78 -24.41 1.57 5.55
C MET A 78 -23.02 0.97 5.40
N GLY A 79 -22.91 -0.32 5.69
CA GLY A 79 -21.73 -1.12 5.40
C GLY A 79 -21.51 -1.33 3.89
N PRO A 80 -20.30 -1.74 3.46
CA PRO A 80 -19.98 -1.95 2.04
C PRO A 80 -20.91 -2.95 1.33
N ALA A 81 -21.28 -4.05 2.00
CA ALA A 81 -22.14 -5.08 1.43
C ALA A 81 -23.59 -4.58 1.21
N GLU A 82 -24.11 -3.76 2.13
CA GLU A 82 -25.44 -3.14 2.04
C GLU A 82 -25.48 -2.13 0.89
N LEU A 83 -24.47 -1.27 0.80
CA LEU A 83 -24.35 -0.32 -0.31
C LEU A 83 -24.21 -1.04 -1.66
N ALA A 84 -23.53 -2.18 -1.69
CA ALA A 84 -23.45 -3.03 -2.87
C ALA A 84 -24.82 -3.67 -3.22
N SER A 85 -25.65 -4.03 -2.25
CA SER A 85 -27.02 -4.48 -2.49
C SER A 85 -27.85 -3.41 -3.21
N VAL A 86 -27.72 -2.14 -2.78
CA VAL A 86 -28.36 -0.98 -3.44
C VAL A 86 -27.88 -0.85 -4.89
N TYR A 87 -26.56 -0.91 -5.12
CA TYR A 87 -26.00 -0.85 -6.46
C TYR A 87 -26.54 -1.98 -7.36
N ILE A 88 -26.53 -3.23 -6.87
CA ILE A 88 -27.01 -4.39 -7.62
C ILE A 88 -28.52 -4.30 -7.91
N HIS A 89 -29.31 -3.76 -6.99
CA HIS A 89 -30.74 -3.48 -7.22
C HIS A 89 -30.92 -2.55 -8.42
N HIS A 90 -30.25 -1.41 -8.45
CA HIS A 90 -30.33 -0.46 -9.57
C HIS A 90 -29.75 -1.05 -10.86
N LEU A 91 -28.69 -1.84 -10.77
CA LEU A 91 -28.11 -2.51 -11.93
C LEU A 91 -29.11 -3.48 -12.57
N ARG A 92 -29.86 -4.24 -11.78
CA ARG A 92 -30.93 -5.14 -12.25
C ARG A 92 -32.14 -4.38 -12.80
N LYS A 93 -32.54 -3.28 -12.15
CA LYS A 93 -33.66 -2.44 -12.60
C LYS A 93 -33.40 -1.80 -13.97
N ASN A 94 -32.16 -1.36 -14.20
CA ASN A 94 -31.79 -0.58 -15.38
C ASN A 94 -31.25 -1.44 -16.54
N ASN A 95 -31.13 -2.76 -16.39
CA ASN A 95 -30.55 -3.63 -17.41
C ASN A 95 -31.32 -4.94 -17.53
N PRO A 96 -31.45 -5.52 -18.75
CA PRO A 96 -31.97 -6.86 -18.93
C PRO A 96 -31.19 -7.90 -18.08
N PRO A 97 -31.85 -8.94 -17.53
CA PRO A 97 -31.20 -9.92 -16.65
C PRO A 97 -29.92 -10.54 -17.22
N GLY A 98 -29.87 -10.82 -18.52
CA GLY A 98 -28.70 -11.39 -19.20
C GLY A 98 -27.47 -10.47 -19.26
N LEU A 99 -27.65 -9.15 -19.11
CA LEU A 99 -26.56 -8.17 -19.23
C LEU A 99 -26.00 -7.70 -17.89
N VAL A 100 -26.71 -7.93 -16.78
CA VAL A 100 -26.31 -7.50 -15.43
C VAL A 100 -24.91 -8.02 -15.08
N ARG A 101 -24.66 -9.31 -15.33
CA ARG A 101 -23.38 -9.96 -15.03
C ARG A 101 -22.24 -9.38 -15.85
N ALA A 102 -22.44 -9.23 -17.16
CA ALA A 102 -21.43 -8.67 -18.07
C ALA A 102 -21.09 -7.22 -17.70
N ARG A 103 -22.11 -6.42 -17.36
CA ARG A 103 -21.94 -5.03 -16.94
C ARG A 103 -21.18 -4.93 -15.61
N LEU A 104 -21.55 -5.73 -14.61
CA LEU A 104 -20.84 -5.79 -13.33
C LEU A 104 -19.37 -6.16 -13.50
N VAL A 105 -19.07 -7.21 -14.27
CA VAL A 105 -17.69 -7.64 -14.54
C VAL A 105 -16.90 -6.53 -15.23
N ARG A 106 -17.49 -5.87 -16.23
CA ARG A 106 -16.86 -4.76 -16.93
C ARG A 106 -16.55 -3.61 -15.97
N GLU A 107 -17.52 -3.18 -15.17
CA GLU A 107 -17.35 -2.04 -14.25
C GLU A 107 -16.33 -2.35 -13.14
N LEU A 108 -16.40 -3.53 -12.52
CA LEU A 108 -15.40 -3.97 -11.54
C LEU A 108 -14.00 -4.06 -12.16
N ARG A 109 -13.85 -4.70 -13.32
CA ARG A 109 -12.55 -4.81 -13.99
C ARG A 109 -11.98 -3.45 -14.35
N THR A 110 -12.80 -2.54 -14.85
CA THR A 110 -12.37 -1.15 -15.07
C THR A 110 -11.86 -0.57 -13.77
N ARG A 111 -12.54 -0.68 -12.63
CA ARG A 111 -12.05 -0.11 -11.36
C ARG A 111 -10.80 -0.79 -10.81
N LEU A 112 -10.71 -2.11 -10.91
CA LEU A 112 -9.56 -2.87 -10.41
C LEU A 112 -8.30 -2.67 -11.24
N TYR A 113 -8.43 -2.40 -12.55
CA TYR A 113 -7.29 -2.37 -13.48
C TYR A 113 -7.13 -1.06 -14.26
N THR A 114 -7.93 -0.03 -14.02
CA THR A 114 -7.64 1.33 -14.56
C THR A 114 -6.46 1.89 -13.78
N GLN A 115 -5.26 1.58 -14.28
CA GLN A 115 -3.99 1.69 -13.55
C GLN A 115 -3.61 3.13 -13.21
N GLN A 116 -2.79 3.25 -12.15
CA GLN A 116 -1.70 4.23 -12.08
C GLN A 116 -0.41 3.43 -11.82
N PRO A 117 0.30 2.94 -12.86
CA PRO A 117 1.46 2.06 -12.70
C PRO A 117 2.55 2.67 -11.81
N TRP A 118 2.67 3.99 -11.85
CA TRP A 118 3.61 4.78 -11.04
C TRP A 118 3.24 4.84 -9.55
N ALA A 119 1.98 4.62 -9.16
CA ALA A 119 1.50 4.71 -7.77
C ALA A 119 1.66 3.41 -6.96
N ARG A 120 2.22 2.36 -7.56
CA ARG A 120 2.43 1.06 -6.92
C ARG A 120 3.35 1.20 -5.70
N GLY A 121 2.88 0.69 -4.56
CA GLY A 121 3.65 0.51 -3.33
C GLY A 121 4.25 -0.89 -3.25
N ASN A 122 4.84 -1.21 -2.10
CA ASN A 122 5.72 -2.37 -1.95
C ASN A 122 5.10 -3.55 -1.19
N LEU A 123 3.86 -3.46 -0.70
CA LEU A 123 3.29 -4.53 0.13
C LEU A 123 3.13 -5.84 -0.64
N VAL A 124 2.53 -5.83 -1.83
CA VAL A 124 2.37 -7.04 -2.68
C VAL A 124 3.74 -7.65 -2.99
N LYS A 125 4.69 -6.81 -3.42
CA LYS A 125 6.08 -7.21 -3.69
C LYS A 125 6.71 -7.90 -2.48
N ASN A 126 6.62 -7.31 -1.30
CA ASN A 126 7.23 -7.86 -0.09
C ASN A 126 6.55 -9.15 0.39
N ILE A 127 5.23 -9.28 0.20
CA ILE A 127 4.52 -10.55 0.45
C ILE A 127 5.08 -11.66 -0.46
N ILE A 128 5.26 -11.39 -1.75
CA ILE A 128 5.81 -12.38 -2.68
C ILE A 128 7.27 -12.73 -2.33
N TRP A 129 8.10 -11.74 -1.96
CA TRP A 129 9.46 -12.02 -1.49
C TRP A 129 9.47 -12.91 -0.24
N LEU A 130 8.58 -12.66 0.72
CA LEU A 130 8.42 -13.51 1.90
C LEU A 130 8.08 -14.96 1.50
N VAL A 131 7.07 -15.12 0.65
CA VAL A 131 6.64 -16.45 0.17
C VAL A 131 7.79 -17.18 -0.51
N ILE A 132 8.50 -16.53 -1.43
CA ILE A 132 9.59 -17.16 -2.18
C ILE A 132 10.75 -17.52 -1.24
N ALA A 133 11.14 -16.61 -0.34
CA ALA A 133 12.20 -16.87 0.64
C ALA A 133 11.88 -18.10 1.50
N ARG A 134 10.62 -18.25 1.94
CA ARG A 134 10.15 -19.43 2.68
C ARG A 134 10.14 -20.69 1.83
N ALA A 135 9.64 -20.62 0.59
CA ALA A 135 9.60 -21.77 -0.32
C ALA A 135 10.99 -22.30 -0.68
N LEU A 136 11.99 -21.41 -0.85
CA LEU A 136 13.39 -21.82 -1.07
C LEU A 136 13.98 -22.60 0.12
N ARG A 137 13.39 -22.44 1.32
CA ARG A 137 13.71 -23.23 2.52
C ARG A 137 12.85 -24.49 2.67
N GLY A 138 12.07 -24.85 1.66
CA GLY A 138 11.19 -26.02 1.68
C GLY A 138 9.91 -25.82 2.51
N ARG A 139 9.57 -24.58 2.87
CA ARG A 139 8.41 -24.27 3.72
C ARG A 139 7.21 -23.90 2.85
N THR A 140 6.02 -24.42 3.17
CA THR A 140 4.83 -24.10 2.37
C THR A 140 4.23 -22.76 2.81
N THR A 141 3.55 -22.10 1.87
CA THR A 141 2.79 -20.89 2.17
C THR A 141 1.51 -20.85 1.35
N VAL A 142 0.40 -20.56 2.04
CA VAL A 142 -0.91 -20.38 1.42
C VAL A 142 -1.33 -18.93 1.60
N VAL A 143 -1.80 -18.31 0.52
CA VAL A 143 -2.39 -16.97 0.55
C VAL A 143 -3.90 -17.10 0.36
N LEU A 144 -4.68 -16.71 1.38
CA LEU A 144 -6.11 -16.51 1.25
C LEU A 144 -6.38 -15.05 0.93
N THR A 145 -7.27 -14.77 -0.02
CA THR A 145 -7.60 -13.39 -0.36
C THR A 145 -9.09 -13.20 -0.60
N THR A 146 -9.59 -12.08 -0.11
CA THR A 146 -10.92 -11.58 -0.46
C THR A 146 -10.88 -10.73 -1.73
N ASN A 147 -9.71 -10.28 -2.16
CA ASN A 147 -9.56 -9.42 -3.33
C ASN A 147 -9.90 -10.20 -4.59
N TYR A 148 -10.56 -9.55 -5.54
CA TYR A 148 -10.85 -10.17 -6.83
C TYR A 148 -9.65 -10.11 -7.80
N ASP A 149 -8.79 -9.11 -7.64
CA ASP A 149 -7.73 -8.84 -8.60
C ASP A 149 -6.61 -9.89 -8.57
N VAL A 150 -5.78 -9.89 -9.61
CA VAL A 150 -4.66 -10.83 -9.78
C VAL A 150 -3.30 -10.17 -9.56
N HIS A 151 -3.23 -9.07 -8.80
CA HIS A 151 -1.96 -8.36 -8.60
C HIS A 151 -0.91 -9.20 -7.87
N VAL A 152 -1.33 -10.01 -6.88
CA VAL A 152 -0.46 -10.97 -6.19
C VAL A 152 0.11 -12.00 -7.17
N GLU A 153 -0.74 -12.56 -8.05
CA GLU A 153 -0.30 -13.49 -9.10
C GLU A 153 0.67 -12.82 -10.09
N THR A 154 0.37 -11.58 -10.50
CA THR A 154 1.15 -10.84 -11.49
C THR A 154 2.56 -10.56 -10.98
N GLU A 155 2.68 -10.15 -9.72
CA GLU A 155 3.98 -9.89 -9.07
C GLU A 155 4.78 -11.19 -8.91
N PHE A 156 4.12 -12.29 -8.51
CA PHE A 156 4.75 -13.61 -8.46
C PHE A 156 5.30 -14.03 -9.82
N LEU A 157 4.50 -13.93 -10.88
CA LEU A 157 4.90 -14.32 -12.22
C LEU A 157 6.04 -13.46 -12.78
N ALA A 158 6.12 -12.19 -12.40
CA ALA A 158 7.23 -11.31 -12.76
C ALA A 158 8.55 -11.80 -12.12
N LEU A 159 8.53 -12.11 -10.82
CA LEU A 159 9.71 -12.63 -10.11
C LEU A 159 10.09 -14.05 -10.55
N TYR A 160 9.09 -14.92 -10.78
CA TYR A 160 9.32 -16.26 -11.33
C TYR A 160 10.11 -16.19 -12.63
N ARG A 161 9.68 -15.36 -13.59
CA ARG A 161 10.38 -15.19 -14.87
C ARG A 161 11.79 -14.64 -14.69
N LEU A 162 11.99 -13.71 -13.76
CA LEU A 162 13.33 -13.20 -13.45
C LEU A 162 14.27 -14.33 -13.01
N PHE A 163 13.83 -15.17 -12.06
CA PHE A 163 14.66 -16.27 -11.55
C PHE A 163 14.92 -17.37 -12.58
N VAL A 164 13.92 -17.70 -13.40
CA VAL A 164 14.10 -18.64 -14.51
C VAL A 164 15.11 -18.11 -15.52
N ASN A 165 15.00 -16.83 -15.91
CA ASN A 165 15.93 -16.20 -16.84
C ASN A 165 17.35 -16.07 -16.28
N GLN A 166 17.50 -16.03 -14.95
CA GLN A 166 18.79 -16.06 -14.25
C GLN A 166 19.34 -17.48 -14.07
N GLY A 167 18.64 -18.52 -14.56
CA GLY A 167 19.09 -19.90 -14.50
C GLY A 167 19.05 -20.51 -13.09
N MET A 168 18.18 -20.01 -12.21
CA MET A 168 18.04 -20.60 -10.87
C MET A 168 17.50 -22.04 -10.95
N SER A 169 18.15 -22.95 -10.21
CA SER A 169 17.80 -24.38 -10.19
C SER A 169 16.60 -24.72 -9.29
N ARG A 170 16.17 -23.77 -8.44
CA ARG A 170 15.06 -23.92 -7.50
C ARG A 170 14.19 -22.68 -7.56
N VAL A 171 12.95 -22.82 -8.04
CA VAL A 171 11.99 -21.73 -8.16
C VAL A 171 10.59 -22.27 -7.84
N PRO A 172 9.87 -21.74 -6.84
CA PRO A 172 8.54 -22.22 -6.50
C PRO A 172 7.54 -21.99 -7.65
N GLY A 173 6.61 -22.92 -7.83
CA GLY A 173 5.47 -22.78 -8.72
C GLY A 173 4.33 -21.96 -8.10
N LEU A 174 3.25 -21.77 -8.88
CA LEU A 174 2.03 -21.08 -8.45
C LEU A 174 0.80 -21.89 -8.82
N SER A 175 -0.04 -22.14 -7.82
CA SER A 175 -1.38 -22.71 -7.97
C SER A 175 -2.43 -21.73 -7.47
N VAL A 176 -3.58 -21.70 -8.16
CA VAL A 176 -4.70 -20.81 -7.83
C VAL A 176 -5.97 -21.63 -7.66
N ARG A 177 -6.71 -21.35 -6.60
CA ARG A 177 -8.03 -21.92 -6.31
C ARG A 177 -9.04 -20.80 -6.14
N THR A 178 -10.23 -20.95 -6.72
CA THR A 178 -11.35 -20.03 -6.47
C THR A 178 -12.47 -20.80 -5.80
N LEU A 179 -12.86 -20.35 -4.61
CA LEU A 179 -13.87 -21.04 -3.82
C LEU A 179 -15.22 -21.00 -4.54
N GLY A 180 -15.87 -22.15 -4.65
CA GLY A 180 -17.14 -22.29 -5.38
C GLY A 180 -17.02 -22.36 -6.91
N ALA A 181 -15.82 -22.23 -7.49
CA ALA A 181 -15.59 -22.37 -8.93
C ALA A 181 -15.11 -23.79 -9.31
N ARG A 182 -15.41 -24.21 -10.54
CA ARG A 182 -14.84 -25.41 -11.18
C ARG A 182 -13.96 -24.98 -12.37
N PRO A 183 -12.77 -25.59 -12.57
CA PRO A 183 -12.10 -26.58 -11.70
C PRO A 183 -11.62 -25.96 -10.38
N GLY A 184 -11.48 -26.80 -9.34
CA GLY A 184 -11.17 -26.34 -7.98
C GLY A 184 -9.79 -25.67 -7.86
N THR A 185 -8.73 -26.34 -8.27
CA THR A 185 -7.35 -25.80 -8.25
C THR A 185 -6.76 -25.86 -9.65
N ARG A 186 -6.06 -24.79 -10.05
CA ARG A 186 -5.37 -24.67 -11.33
C ARG A 186 -3.90 -24.32 -11.08
N VAL A 187 -3.00 -25.13 -11.61
CA VAL A 187 -1.58 -24.77 -11.69
C VAL A 187 -1.40 -23.71 -12.78
N ILE A 188 -0.75 -22.60 -12.41
CA ILE A 188 -0.44 -21.49 -13.32
C ILE A 188 0.97 -21.65 -13.89
N VAL A 189 1.94 -21.98 -13.03
CA VAL A 189 3.31 -22.35 -13.39
C VAL A 189 3.82 -23.43 -12.43
N GLU A 190 4.56 -24.40 -12.96
CA GLU A 190 5.14 -25.49 -12.18
C GLU A 190 6.37 -25.04 -11.38
N SER A 191 6.62 -25.73 -10.26
CA SER A 191 7.88 -25.57 -9.54
C SER A 191 9.06 -26.09 -10.35
N ILE A 192 10.21 -25.44 -10.21
CA ILE A 192 11.50 -25.91 -10.69
C ILE A 192 12.29 -26.42 -9.48
N GLY A 193 12.80 -27.64 -9.60
CA GLY A 193 13.47 -28.34 -8.51
C GLY A 193 12.51 -28.67 -7.35
N ASP A 194 13.09 -29.06 -6.21
CA ASP A 194 12.32 -29.40 -5.01
C ASP A 194 11.99 -28.14 -4.21
N THR A 195 10.93 -27.44 -4.64
CA THR A 195 10.38 -26.26 -3.96
C THR A 195 8.85 -26.34 -3.89
N PRO A 196 8.24 -26.13 -2.71
CA PRO A 196 6.79 -26.14 -2.57
C PRO A 196 6.18 -24.97 -3.34
N PRO A 197 5.06 -25.18 -4.06
CA PRO A 197 4.40 -24.11 -4.78
C PRO A 197 3.65 -23.17 -3.83
N LEU A 198 3.53 -21.91 -4.21
CA LEU A 198 2.58 -20.98 -3.60
C LEU A 198 1.16 -21.39 -4.02
N THR A 199 0.24 -21.47 -3.05
CA THR A 199 -1.20 -21.61 -3.33
C THR A 199 -1.93 -20.32 -2.98
N ILE A 200 -2.65 -19.72 -3.95
CA ILE A 200 -3.54 -18.59 -3.72
C ILE A 200 -5.00 -19.05 -3.77
N VAL A 201 -5.76 -18.78 -2.72
CA VAL A 201 -7.19 -19.11 -2.62
C VAL A 201 -8.02 -17.83 -2.61
N TYR A 202 -8.83 -17.66 -3.66
CA TYR A 202 -9.78 -16.57 -3.81
C TYR A 202 -11.10 -16.93 -3.13
N LEU A 203 -11.42 -16.25 -2.04
CA LEU A 203 -12.61 -16.51 -1.22
C LEU A 203 -13.88 -15.88 -1.84
N HIS A 204 -13.75 -14.69 -2.41
CA HIS A 204 -14.88 -13.89 -2.91
C HIS A 204 -14.98 -13.90 -4.44
N GLY A 205 -14.28 -14.82 -5.10
CA GLY A 205 -14.19 -14.91 -6.56
C GLY A 205 -12.92 -14.27 -7.10
N ARG A 206 -12.63 -14.52 -8.39
CA ARG A 206 -11.39 -14.09 -9.05
C ARG A 206 -11.71 -13.37 -10.35
N MET A 207 -11.11 -12.21 -10.56
CA MET A 207 -11.36 -11.34 -11.70
C MET A 207 -10.04 -10.92 -12.35
N PRO A 208 -9.50 -11.71 -13.30
CA PRO A 208 -8.31 -11.30 -14.03
C PRO A 208 -8.60 -10.10 -14.94
N GLU A 209 -7.55 -9.33 -15.24
CA GLU A 209 -7.60 -8.18 -16.16
C GLU A 209 -8.09 -8.62 -17.55
N ARG A 210 -7.62 -9.79 -18.03
CA ARG A 210 -8.05 -10.41 -19.27
C ARG A 210 -8.59 -11.81 -19.01
N GLY A 211 -9.60 -12.21 -19.78
CA GLY A 211 -10.23 -13.53 -19.68
C GLY A 211 -11.48 -13.57 -18.79
N GLN A 212 -11.85 -14.78 -18.39
CA GLN A 212 -13.11 -15.05 -17.69
C GLN A 212 -12.96 -14.81 -16.18
N ALA A 213 -13.93 -14.11 -15.59
CA ALA A 213 -14.07 -14.03 -14.14
C ALA A 213 -14.56 -15.38 -13.59
N ALA A 214 -13.96 -15.84 -12.48
CA ALA A 214 -14.37 -17.03 -11.76
C ALA A 214 -15.39 -16.66 -10.67
N TRP A 215 -16.51 -17.38 -10.66
CA TRP A 215 -17.68 -17.12 -9.82
C TRP A 215 -17.77 -18.13 -8.68
N PRO A 216 -18.48 -17.80 -7.58
CA PRO A 216 -19.26 -16.58 -7.34
C PRO A 216 -18.41 -15.33 -7.03
N ILE A 217 -18.85 -14.16 -7.53
CA ILE A 217 -18.33 -12.86 -7.08
C ILE A 217 -19.14 -12.43 -5.85
N VAL A 218 -18.52 -12.48 -4.67
CA VAL A 218 -19.16 -12.11 -3.40
C VAL A 218 -18.98 -10.61 -3.18
N LEU A 219 -20.06 -9.84 -3.29
CA LEU A 219 -20.04 -8.38 -3.28
C LEU A 219 -21.15 -7.76 -2.43
N ASN A 220 -22.39 -8.27 -2.54
CA ASN A 220 -23.56 -7.75 -1.83
C ASN A 220 -24.01 -8.70 -0.70
N GLU A 221 -24.89 -8.23 0.19
CA GLU A 221 -25.35 -9.00 1.36
C GLU A 221 -25.86 -10.39 0.99
N ARG A 222 -26.64 -10.49 -0.10
CA ARG A 222 -27.14 -11.78 -0.58
C ARG A 222 -26.01 -12.75 -0.90
N SER A 223 -25.00 -12.32 -1.66
CA SER A 223 -23.86 -13.17 -2.01
C SER A 223 -22.98 -13.51 -0.79
N TYR A 224 -22.88 -12.60 0.18
CA TYR A 224 -22.21 -12.88 1.46
C TYR A 224 -22.97 -13.96 2.24
N ALA A 225 -24.30 -13.85 2.32
CA ALA A 225 -25.13 -14.85 2.99
C ALA A 225 -25.06 -16.23 2.30
N GLU A 226 -25.12 -16.28 0.97
CA GLU A 226 -25.03 -17.50 0.16
C GLU A 226 -23.67 -18.21 0.32
N SER A 227 -22.58 -17.44 0.47
CA SER A 227 -21.21 -17.98 0.57
C SER A 227 -20.73 -18.20 2.01
N ALA A 228 -21.42 -17.68 3.02
CA ALA A 228 -20.97 -17.61 4.40
C ALA A 228 -20.48 -18.95 4.96
N VAL A 229 -21.25 -20.03 4.78
CA VAL A 229 -20.90 -21.36 5.31
C VAL A 229 -19.63 -21.89 4.64
N THR A 230 -19.55 -21.78 3.31
CA THR A 230 -18.41 -22.32 2.55
C THR A 230 -17.14 -21.54 2.83
N VAL A 231 -17.21 -20.20 2.87
CA VAL A 231 -16.08 -19.31 3.16
C VAL A 231 -15.60 -19.51 4.60
N SER A 232 -16.51 -19.49 5.57
CA SER A 232 -16.15 -19.65 7.00
C SER A 232 -15.57 -21.03 7.29
N GLY A 233 -16.16 -22.10 6.71
CA GLY A 233 -15.62 -23.46 6.85
C GLY A 233 -14.22 -23.58 6.25
N THR A 234 -14.02 -23.08 5.02
CA THR A 234 -12.69 -23.08 4.38
C THR A 234 -11.67 -22.29 5.20
N LEU A 235 -12.04 -21.11 5.71
CA LEU A 235 -11.17 -20.32 6.59
C LEU A 235 -10.84 -21.07 7.88
N GLY A 236 -11.83 -21.71 8.50
CA GLY A 236 -11.66 -22.52 9.70
C GLY A 236 -10.69 -23.68 9.48
N ASP A 237 -10.80 -24.39 8.36
CA ASP A 237 -9.90 -25.48 7.99
C ASP A 237 -8.45 -24.98 7.86
N TYR A 238 -8.23 -23.86 7.16
CA TYR A 238 -6.89 -23.29 7.02
C TYR A 238 -6.33 -22.79 8.36
N LEU A 239 -7.12 -22.05 9.14
CA LEU A 239 -6.71 -21.53 10.45
C LEU A 239 -6.43 -22.63 11.47
N SER A 240 -7.06 -23.80 11.32
CA SER A 240 -6.89 -24.96 12.19
C SER A 240 -5.80 -25.92 11.71
N SER A 241 -5.28 -25.75 10.49
CA SER A 241 -4.21 -26.60 9.93
C SER A 241 -2.88 -25.87 9.77
N HIS A 242 -2.85 -24.54 9.82
CA HIS A 242 -1.65 -23.75 9.60
C HIS A 242 -1.13 -23.17 10.92
N PRO A 243 0.06 -23.60 11.38
CA PRO A 243 0.56 -23.18 12.68
C PRO A 243 0.93 -21.70 12.78
N MET A 244 1.14 -21.02 11.67
CA MET A 244 1.37 -19.59 11.62
C MET A 244 0.38 -18.90 10.67
N THR A 245 -0.29 -17.85 11.15
CA THR A 245 -1.18 -17.00 10.35
C THR A 245 -0.74 -15.54 10.43
N LEU A 246 -0.67 -14.86 9.29
CA LEU A 246 -0.42 -13.43 9.18
C LEU A 246 -1.55 -12.75 8.40
N ILE A 247 -2.27 -11.84 9.05
CA ILE A 247 -3.40 -11.10 8.47
C ILE A 247 -2.90 -9.70 8.07
N LEU A 248 -2.96 -9.41 6.77
CA LEU A 248 -2.48 -8.17 6.14
C LEU A 248 -3.59 -7.46 5.38
N GLY A 249 -3.62 -6.12 5.47
CA GLY A 249 -4.56 -5.29 4.70
C GLY A 249 -6.04 -5.54 5.00
N SER A 250 -6.35 -6.12 6.16
CA SER A 250 -7.71 -6.38 6.64
C SER A 250 -8.02 -5.49 7.83
N SER A 251 -9.22 -4.94 7.90
CA SER A 251 -9.74 -4.20 9.07
C SER A 251 -10.29 -5.11 10.17
N LEU A 252 -10.21 -6.44 10.01
CA LEU A 252 -10.87 -7.42 10.88
C LEU A 252 -12.38 -7.17 11.06
N THR A 253 -13.04 -6.56 10.08
CA THR A 253 -14.49 -6.33 10.08
C THR A 253 -15.22 -7.32 9.19
N ASP A 254 -14.49 -8.17 8.47
CA ASP A 254 -15.06 -9.17 7.58
C ASP A 254 -15.64 -10.33 8.39
N ILE A 255 -16.95 -10.53 8.28
CA ILE A 255 -17.70 -11.44 9.17
C ILE A 255 -17.23 -12.90 9.04
N PRO A 256 -17.01 -13.47 7.84
CA PRO A 256 -16.51 -14.84 7.72
C PRO A 256 -15.13 -15.04 8.37
N LEU A 257 -14.24 -14.05 8.28
CA LEU A 257 -12.94 -14.08 8.96
C LEU A 257 -13.10 -14.05 10.48
N VAL A 258 -13.92 -13.13 11.01
CA VAL A 258 -14.16 -13.02 12.46
C VAL A 258 -14.73 -14.32 13.01
N ARG A 259 -15.72 -14.92 12.34
CA ARG A 259 -16.29 -16.21 12.74
C ARG A 259 -15.24 -17.31 12.75
N ALA A 260 -14.51 -17.47 11.64
CA ALA A 260 -13.51 -18.52 11.53
C ALA A 260 -12.36 -18.39 12.56
N LEU A 261 -11.97 -17.16 12.90
CA LEU A 261 -10.99 -16.91 13.96
C LEU A 261 -11.52 -17.32 15.34
N SER A 262 -12.74 -16.89 15.68
CA SER A 262 -13.40 -17.27 16.94
C SER A 262 -13.57 -18.78 17.06
N ASP A 263 -14.07 -19.44 16.00
CA ASP A 263 -14.33 -20.88 15.99
C ASP A 263 -13.04 -21.69 16.12
N SER A 264 -11.94 -21.21 15.50
CA SER A 264 -10.64 -21.88 15.54
C SER A 264 -9.76 -21.48 16.72
N ARG A 265 -10.24 -20.63 17.64
CA ARG A 265 -9.45 -20.07 18.75
C ARG A 265 -8.93 -21.15 19.71
N VAL A 266 -9.82 -22.02 20.18
CA VAL A 266 -9.47 -23.10 21.14
C VAL A 266 -8.42 -24.03 20.54
N CYS A 267 -8.52 -24.33 19.24
CA CYS A 267 -7.52 -25.10 18.51
C CYS A 267 -6.17 -24.36 18.52
N ALA A 268 -6.17 -23.07 18.18
CA ALA A 268 -4.96 -22.24 18.18
C ALA A 268 -4.24 -22.23 19.53
N GLU A 269 -4.99 -22.06 20.62
CA GLU A 269 -4.46 -22.02 21.97
C GLU A 269 -3.86 -23.36 22.38
N ARG A 270 -4.58 -24.46 22.12
CA ARG A 270 -4.13 -25.83 22.43
C ARG A 270 -2.86 -26.20 21.66
N GLU A 271 -2.84 -25.93 20.36
CA GLU A 271 -1.72 -26.27 19.48
C GLU A 271 -0.61 -25.19 19.46
N ARG A 272 -0.78 -24.10 20.22
CA ARG A 272 0.13 -22.94 20.27
C ARG A 272 0.44 -22.37 18.88
N PHE A 273 -0.62 -22.21 18.07
CA PHE A 273 -0.51 -21.56 16.77
C PHE A 273 -0.32 -20.06 16.92
N LEU A 274 0.57 -19.52 16.10
CA LEU A 274 0.90 -18.10 16.07
C LEU A 274 -0.05 -17.41 15.11
N ARG A 275 -0.81 -16.42 15.57
CA ARG A 275 -1.73 -15.68 14.71
C ARG A 275 -1.55 -14.19 14.91
N TYR A 276 -1.12 -13.51 13.86
CA TYR A 276 -0.81 -12.10 13.85
C TYR A 276 -1.76 -11.32 12.96
N ALA A 277 -2.21 -10.16 13.43
CA ALA A 277 -2.88 -9.17 12.60
C ALA A 277 -2.11 -7.85 12.61
N VAL A 278 -1.83 -7.31 11.42
CA VAL A 278 -1.11 -6.04 11.27
C VAL A 278 -2.10 -4.92 11.01
N LEU A 279 -2.29 -4.04 12.00
CA LEU A 279 -3.27 -2.95 11.97
C LEU A 279 -2.58 -1.60 12.26
N PRO A 280 -2.36 -0.75 11.25
CA PRO A 280 -1.66 0.51 11.49
C PRO A 280 -2.53 1.52 12.28
N PHE A 281 -1.91 2.27 13.20
CA PHE A 281 -2.58 3.32 13.99
C PHE A 281 -3.26 4.37 13.14
N GLN A 282 -2.69 4.69 11.98
CA GLN A 282 -3.29 5.60 11.02
C GLN A 282 -4.73 5.22 10.62
N SER A 283 -5.10 3.93 10.66
CA SER A 283 -6.46 3.46 10.38
C SER A 283 -7.42 3.53 11.58
N ILE A 284 -6.90 3.78 12.79
CA ILE A 284 -7.63 3.75 14.06
C ILE A 284 -7.94 5.17 14.55
N SER A 285 -7.13 6.16 14.16
CA SER A 285 -7.20 7.52 14.71
C SER A 285 -8.57 8.16 14.46
N ILE A 286 -9.40 8.17 15.51
CA ILE A 286 -10.60 9.00 15.63
C ILE A 286 -10.12 10.45 15.72
N ALA A 287 -10.86 11.36 15.09
CA ALA A 287 -10.47 12.75 14.90
C ALA A 287 -9.96 13.43 16.20
N GLY A 288 -8.69 13.83 16.19
CA GLY A 288 -8.19 14.94 17.01
C GLY A 288 -7.62 14.60 18.39
N ASP A 289 -8.06 13.54 19.07
CA ASP A 289 -7.69 13.25 20.47
C ASP A 289 -6.68 12.09 20.60
N THR A 290 -5.49 12.41 21.10
CA THR A 290 -4.41 11.44 21.32
C THR A 290 -4.71 10.44 22.44
N ASN A 291 -5.50 10.80 23.45
CA ASN A 291 -5.86 9.87 24.52
C ASN A 291 -6.81 8.77 24.02
N CYS A 292 -7.75 9.14 23.14
CA CYS A 292 -8.67 8.21 22.52
C CYS A 292 -7.96 7.14 21.66
N ALA A 293 -6.82 7.47 21.05
CA ALA A 293 -6.13 6.54 20.17
C ALA A 293 -5.27 5.49 20.90
N ALA A 294 -4.68 5.85 22.05
CA ALA A 294 -4.03 4.87 22.93
C ALA A 294 -5.06 3.85 23.43
N MET A 295 -6.18 4.36 23.97
CA MET A 295 -7.31 3.53 24.40
C MET A 295 -7.84 2.67 23.25
N ALA A 296 -8.09 3.26 22.08
CA ALA A 296 -8.61 2.51 20.92
C ALA A 296 -7.67 1.37 20.49
N ALA A 297 -6.35 1.55 20.57
CA ALA A 297 -5.42 0.48 20.26
C ALA A 297 -5.40 -0.62 21.32
N ASP A 298 -5.54 -0.28 22.60
CA ASP A 298 -5.69 -1.28 23.66
C ASP A 298 -7.02 -2.04 23.52
N GLU A 299 -8.13 -1.36 23.20
CA GLU A 299 -9.41 -2.03 22.89
C GLU A 299 -9.31 -2.96 21.67
N ILE A 300 -8.57 -2.55 20.63
CA ILE A 300 -8.32 -3.42 19.46
C ILE A 300 -7.44 -4.61 19.84
N ARG A 301 -6.48 -4.47 20.76
CA ARG A 301 -5.72 -5.60 21.31
C ARG A 301 -6.62 -6.56 22.07
N CYS A 302 -7.48 -6.05 22.95
CA CYS A 302 -8.46 -6.86 23.68
C CYS A 302 -9.34 -7.63 22.71
N ARG A 303 -9.90 -6.94 21.70
CA ARG A 303 -10.69 -7.56 20.64
C ARG A 303 -9.90 -8.62 19.87
N GLY A 304 -8.63 -8.35 19.53
CA GLY A 304 -7.75 -9.32 18.88
C GLY A 304 -7.53 -10.57 19.74
N SER A 305 -7.26 -10.38 21.04
CA SER A 305 -7.06 -11.46 22.01
C SER A 305 -8.31 -12.34 22.14
N GLU A 306 -9.51 -11.75 22.13
CA GLU A 306 -10.78 -12.52 22.13
C GLU A 306 -10.91 -13.46 20.91
N MET A 307 -10.27 -13.11 19.79
CA MET A 307 -10.20 -13.91 18.57
C MET A 307 -8.93 -14.79 18.48
N GLY A 308 -8.10 -14.83 19.53
CA GLY A 308 -6.83 -15.56 19.52
C GLY A 308 -5.76 -14.96 18.61
N LEU A 309 -5.74 -13.63 18.47
CA LEU A 309 -4.78 -12.88 17.66
C LEU A 309 -3.85 -12.00 18.50
N GLU A 310 -2.56 -12.01 18.15
CA GLU A 310 -1.61 -10.96 18.55
C GLU A 310 -1.66 -9.81 17.51
N VAL A 311 -1.98 -8.59 17.95
CA VAL A 311 -2.07 -7.43 17.05
C VAL A 311 -0.77 -6.63 17.05
N ILE A 312 -0.19 -6.45 15.87
CA ILE A 312 0.98 -5.59 15.62
C ILE A 312 0.49 -4.24 15.10
N PHE A 313 0.97 -3.16 15.70
CA PHE A 313 0.55 -1.80 15.35
C PHE A 313 1.70 -0.95 14.79
N PRO A 314 1.90 -0.98 13.47
CA PRO A 314 2.70 0.05 12.81
C PRO A 314 2.07 1.43 13.04
N ASP A 315 2.89 2.48 13.11
CA ASP A 315 2.39 3.86 13.13
C ASP A 315 1.64 4.19 11.82
N PHE A 316 2.15 3.70 10.69
CA PHE A 316 1.77 4.15 9.34
C PHE A 316 1.57 3.00 8.34
N HIS A 317 0.80 3.24 7.28
CA HIS A 317 0.58 2.24 6.22
C HIS A 317 1.87 1.78 5.53
N GLY A 318 2.80 2.68 5.23
CA GLY A 318 4.07 2.33 4.60
C GLY A 318 4.93 1.38 5.43
N GLN A 319 4.76 1.40 6.76
CA GLN A 319 5.47 0.49 7.65
C GLN A 319 4.92 -0.94 7.61
N VAL A 320 3.71 -1.18 7.11
CA VAL A 320 3.19 -2.55 6.88
C VAL A 320 4.03 -3.25 5.82
N ALA A 321 4.31 -2.57 4.71
CA ALA A 321 5.20 -3.11 3.67
C ALA A 321 6.62 -3.32 4.22
N GLN A 322 7.15 -2.35 4.97
CA GLN A 322 8.46 -2.48 5.61
C GLN A 322 8.50 -3.67 6.58
N LEU A 323 7.46 -3.89 7.39
CA LEU A 323 7.40 -5.01 8.34
C LEU A 323 7.51 -6.35 7.61
N THR A 324 6.77 -6.52 6.51
CA THR A 324 6.87 -7.73 5.68
C THR A 324 8.27 -7.92 5.09
N HIS A 325 8.96 -6.82 4.73
CA HIS A 325 10.37 -6.87 4.30
C HIS A 325 11.28 -7.33 5.45
N GLU A 326 11.12 -6.78 6.65
CA GLU A 326 11.91 -7.21 7.82
C GLU A 326 11.68 -8.67 8.19
N ILE A 327 10.43 -9.15 8.13
CA ILE A 327 10.09 -10.57 8.34
C ILE A 327 10.78 -11.44 7.29
N THR A 328 10.82 -11.00 6.03
CA THR A 328 11.54 -11.70 4.95
C THR A 328 13.03 -11.77 5.23
N ALA A 329 13.63 -10.65 5.66
CA ALA A 329 15.05 -10.60 6.02
C ALA A 329 15.39 -11.48 7.22
N ALA A 330 14.50 -11.57 8.22
CA ALA A 330 14.61 -12.49 9.34
C ALA A 330 14.39 -13.96 8.93
N SER A 331 13.63 -14.22 7.87
CA SER A 331 13.44 -15.55 7.29
C SER A 331 14.65 -16.04 6.47
N ALA A 332 15.65 -15.20 6.21
CA ALA A 332 16.83 -15.57 5.44
C ALA A 332 17.76 -16.51 6.22
N THR A 333 18.60 -17.28 5.53
CA THR A 333 19.59 -18.19 6.16
C THR A 333 20.62 -17.43 7.00
N VAL A 334 21.02 -16.25 6.50
CA VAL A 334 21.81 -15.28 7.25
C VAL A 334 20.88 -14.10 7.53
N PRO A 335 20.50 -13.86 8.81
CA PRO A 335 19.67 -12.73 9.15
C PRO A 335 20.25 -11.43 8.59
N GLY A 336 19.40 -10.66 7.91
CA GLY A 336 19.80 -9.37 7.37
C GLY A 336 20.17 -8.38 8.46
N VAL A 337 20.84 -7.29 8.07
CA VAL A 337 21.13 -6.17 8.97
C VAL A 337 19.80 -5.55 9.43
N PRO A 338 19.59 -5.33 10.75
CA PRO A 338 18.34 -4.75 11.26
C PRO A 338 18.01 -3.40 10.63
N TYR A 339 16.70 -3.09 10.53
CA TYR A 339 16.20 -1.82 10.01
C TYR A 339 16.93 -0.58 10.56
N GLY A 340 17.03 -0.47 11.89
CA GLY A 340 17.64 0.69 12.57
C GLY A 340 19.12 0.87 12.21
N THR A 341 19.85 -0.24 12.07
CA THR A 341 21.24 -0.24 11.64
C THR A 341 21.38 0.19 10.18
N ARG A 342 20.59 -0.39 9.25
CA ARG A 342 20.59 0.03 7.83
C ARG A 342 20.29 1.52 7.66
N LEU A 343 19.32 2.03 8.41
CA LEU A 343 18.96 3.45 8.37
C LEU A 343 20.09 4.35 8.93
N SER A 344 20.75 3.91 10.00
CA SER A 344 21.87 4.64 10.60
C SER A 344 23.09 4.65 9.69
N GLU A 345 23.45 3.50 9.11
CA GLU A 345 24.55 3.36 8.15
C GLU A 345 24.31 4.20 6.89
N TRP A 346 23.08 4.22 6.36
CA TRP A 346 22.70 5.11 5.27
C TRP A 346 22.94 6.58 5.63
N TRP A 347 22.48 6.99 6.81
CA TRP A 347 22.61 8.37 7.26
C TRP A 347 24.07 8.78 7.49
N GLU A 348 24.88 7.91 8.07
CA GLU A 348 26.32 8.17 8.23
C GLU A 348 27.05 8.24 6.89
N ARG A 349 26.71 7.34 5.95
CA ARG A 349 27.22 7.42 4.56
C ARG A 349 26.84 8.75 3.92
N TRP A 350 25.60 9.19 4.10
CA TRP A 350 25.11 10.48 3.61
C TRP A 350 25.93 11.65 4.18
N LEU A 351 26.18 11.66 5.49
CA LEU A 351 26.98 12.71 6.15
C LEU A 351 28.45 12.68 5.73
N ARG A 352 29.09 11.52 5.66
CA ARG A 352 30.48 11.40 5.21
C ARG A 352 30.67 11.93 3.80
N GLN A 353 29.70 11.67 2.92
CA GLN A 353 29.70 12.24 1.57
C GLN A 353 29.59 13.77 1.58
N ARG A 354 28.74 14.34 2.43
CA ARG A 354 28.66 15.79 2.61
C ARG A 354 29.98 16.38 3.11
N ASP A 355 30.62 15.74 4.09
CA ASP A 355 31.88 16.26 4.65
C ASP A 355 33.03 16.16 3.64
N GLY A 356 33.01 15.14 2.76
CA GLY A 356 33.91 15.05 1.61
C GLY A 356 33.55 15.98 0.44
N TYR A 357 32.28 16.41 0.33
CA TYR A 357 31.76 17.28 -0.72
C TYR A 357 30.80 18.33 -0.13
N PRO A 358 31.32 19.46 0.39
CA PRO A 358 30.51 20.52 1.01
C PRO A 358 29.40 21.07 0.08
N THR A 359 29.58 20.92 -1.24
CA THR A 359 28.63 21.29 -2.30
C THR A 359 27.53 20.26 -2.54
N MET A 360 27.38 19.23 -1.69
CA MET A 360 26.38 18.18 -1.87
C MET A 360 24.95 18.72 -2.08
N PRO A 361 24.44 19.73 -1.32
CA PRO A 361 23.13 20.30 -1.61
C PRO A 361 23.05 20.96 -3.00
N ASP A 362 24.15 21.54 -3.49
CA ASP A 362 24.23 22.14 -4.82
C ASP A 362 24.25 21.08 -5.92
N ASN A 363 24.97 19.97 -5.71
CA ASN A 363 24.97 18.82 -6.62
C ASN A 363 23.57 18.22 -6.72
N LEU A 364 22.89 18.07 -5.58
CA LEU A 364 21.51 17.60 -5.54
C LEU A 364 20.60 18.59 -6.29
N ARG A 365 20.74 19.90 -6.08
CA ARG A 365 20.02 20.92 -6.85
C ARG A 365 20.26 20.80 -8.35
N VAL A 366 21.51 20.63 -8.79
CA VAL A 366 21.87 20.45 -10.20
C VAL A 366 21.19 19.19 -10.77
N ALA A 367 21.19 18.08 -10.03
CA ALA A 367 20.50 16.86 -10.43
C ALA A 367 18.99 17.08 -10.56
N LEU A 368 18.35 17.76 -9.60
CA LEU A 368 16.94 18.13 -9.69
C LEU A 368 16.66 19.05 -10.89
N GLY A 369 17.56 19.99 -11.19
CA GLY A 369 17.50 20.85 -12.38
C GLY A 369 17.59 20.05 -13.68
N ARG A 370 18.44 19.03 -13.76
CA ARG A 370 18.50 18.12 -14.92
C ARG A 370 17.22 17.33 -15.09
N VAL A 371 16.63 16.81 -14.00
CA VAL A 371 15.32 16.13 -14.05
C VAL A 371 14.24 17.10 -14.54
N TYR A 372 14.25 18.34 -14.06
CA TYR A 372 13.34 19.38 -14.50
C TYR A 372 13.44 19.62 -16.01
N LEU A 373 14.66 19.82 -16.52
CA LEU A 373 14.91 20.02 -17.96
C LEU A 373 14.49 18.80 -18.80
N ALA A 374 14.70 17.58 -18.28
CA ALA A 374 14.30 16.35 -18.94
C ALA A 374 12.76 16.19 -19.07
N MET A 375 11.97 16.93 -18.30
CA MET A 375 10.50 16.97 -18.48
C MET A 375 10.08 17.70 -19.77
N GLY A 376 11.00 18.38 -20.45
CA GLY A 376 10.72 19.13 -21.68
C GLY A 376 9.97 20.45 -21.44
N ASP A 377 9.79 20.83 -20.18
CA ASP A 377 9.17 22.10 -19.80
C ASP A 377 10.27 23.17 -19.68
N VAL A 378 10.20 24.20 -20.53
CA VAL A 378 11.04 25.39 -20.38
C VAL A 378 10.39 26.27 -19.32
N PRO A 379 11.11 26.67 -18.24
CA PRO A 379 10.56 27.64 -17.30
C PRO A 379 10.19 28.91 -18.08
N PRO A 380 9.01 29.51 -17.84
CA PRO A 380 8.65 30.73 -18.55
C PRO A 380 9.74 31.78 -18.34
N THR A 381 10.23 32.36 -19.44
CA THR A 381 11.26 33.41 -19.45
C THR A 381 10.79 34.68 -18.74
N ASP A 382 9.46 34.87 -18.63
CA ASP A 382 8.84 35.94 -17.87
C ASP A 382 8.04 35.36 -16.66
N PRO A 383 8.46 35.63 -15.41
CA PRO A 383 7.76 35.18 -14.21
C PRO A 383 6.37 35.79 -14.01
N LEU A 384 5.98 36.81 -14.80
CA LEU A 384 4.67 37.48 -14.75
C LEU A 384 3.60 36.82 -15.62
N VAL A 385 3.98 35.90 -16.53
CA VAL A 385 3.02 35.18 -17.38
C VAL A 385 2.27 34.15 -16.54
N ARG A 386 1.03 34.48 -16.15
CA ARG A 386 0.19 33.66 -15.27
C ARG A 386 -0.44 32.44 -15.94
N SER A 387 -0.35 32.31 -17.27
CA SER A 387 -1.06 31.28 -18.05
C SER A 387 -0.29 29.97 -18.20
N THR A 388 1.02 29.93 -17.91
CA THR A 388 1.83 28.72 -18.02
C THR A 388 1.94 28.01 -16.66
N GLU A 389 1.76 26.68 -16.68
CA GLU A 389 1.98 25.86 -15.50
C GLU A 389 3.45 25.90 -15.11
N ARG A 390 3.72 26.24 -13.84
CA ARG A 390 5.06 26.24 -13.28
C ARG A 390 5.26 24.98 -12.46
N TYR A 391 6.50 24.52 -12.42
CA TYR A 391 6.92 23.35 -11.65
C TYR A 391 8.05 23.69 -10.70
N ARG A 392 8.14 22.94 -9.59
CA ARG A 392 9.28 22.91 -8.68
C ARG A 392 9.51 21.50 -8.21
N ILE A 393 10.76 21.05 -8.19
CA ILE A 393 11.14 19.76 -7.61
C ILE A 393 11.82 20.01 -6.26
N GLU A 394 11.38 19.30 -5.23
CA GLU A 394 11.93 19.37 -3.87
C GLU A 394 12.43 17.99 -3.42
N ALA A 395 13.62 17.93 -2.82
CA ALA A 395 14.15 16.72 -2.18
C ALA A 395 14.03 16.82 -0.65
N TRP A 396 13.25 15.92 -0.06
CA TRP A 396 13.01 15.81 1.37
C TRP A 396 13.68 14.55 1.91
N LEU A 397 14.61 14.68 2.85
CA LEU A 397 15.38 13.56 3.38
C LEU A 397 15.10 13.36 4.86
N ARG A 398 15.12 12.10 5.28
CA ARG A 398 15.09 11.74 6.70
C ARG A 398 16.41 12.15 7.33
N THR A 399 16.34 13.11 8.25
CA THR A 399 17.52 13.79 8.78
C THR A 399 17.80 13.34 10.20
N ALA A 400 19.06 13.00 10.49
CA ALA A 400 19.55 12.51 11.77
C ALA A 400 18.60 11.46 12.41
N PRO A 401 18.25 10.38 11.69
CA PRO A 401 17.35 9.35 12.20
C PRO A 401 17.92 8.79 13.50
N SER A 402 17.11 8.87 14.55
CA SER A 402 17.43 8.28 15.86
C SER A 402 16.14 7.80 16.51
N ARG A 403 16.27 7.14 17.66
CA ARG A 403 15.12 6.75 18.49
C ARG A 403 14.17 7.91 18.80
N ARG A 404 14.65 9.16 18.82
CA ARG A 404 13.82 10.34 19.13
C ARG A 404 13.54 11.23 17.93
N ASN A 405 14.33 11.14 16.86
CA ASN A 405 14.21 12.05 15.73
C ASN A 405 13.51 11.41 14.54
N ARG A 406 12.31 11.93 14.21
CA ARG A 406 11.44 11.46 13.12
C ARG A 406 11.01 12.63 12.25
N VAL A 407 11.97 13.22 11.55
CA VAL A 407 11.71 14.38 10.71
C VAL A 407 12.17 14.14 9.28
N LEU A 408 11.46 14.77 8.35
CA LEU A 408 11.93 15.04 7.00
C LEU A 408 12.37 16.49 6.92
N THR A 409 13.54 16.73 6.35
CA THR A 409 14.08 18.06 6.09
C THR A 409 14.16 18.26 4.59
N ARG A 410 13.79 19.44 4.10
CA ARG A 410 13.94 19.80 2.69
C ARG A 410 15.38 20.23 2.42
N TRP A 411 16.15 19.35 1.77
CA TRP A 411 17.58 19.57 1.53
C TRP A 411 17.86 20.45 0.32
N ALA A 412 17.08 20.29 -0.75
CA ALA A 412 17.28 21.01 -2.00
C ALA A 412 15.94 21.26 -2.71
N THR A 413 15.93 22.31 -3.53
CA THR A 413 14.85 22.60 -4.47
C THR A 413 15.45 22.95 -5.82
N SER A 414 14.73 22.71 -6.92
CA SER A 414 15.24 22.94 -8.28
C SER A 414 15.48 24.43 -8.61
N ASP A 415 14.82 25.35 -7.91
CA ASP A 415 14.77 26.79 -8.23
C ASP A 415 15.40 27.71 -7.16
N ASP A 416 15.74 27.22 -5.97
CA ASP A 416 16.45 28.00 -4.95
C ASP A 416 17.97 27.86 -5.14
N VAL A 417 18.66 28.99 -5.32
CA VAL A 417 20.13 29.06 -5.45
C VAL A 417 20.80 28.89 -4.08
N ARG A 418 20.09 29.11 -2.97
CA ARG A 418 20.64 28.93 -1.62
C ARG A 418 20.58 27.46 -1.22
N SER A 419 21.74 26.89 -0.93
CA SER A 419 21.90 25.55 -0.36
C SER A 419 21.25 25.50 1.03
N VAL A 420 20.11 24.81 1.17
CA VAL A 420 19.37 24.80 2.45
C VAL A 420 19.85 23.68 3.38
N GLY A 421 20.16 22.48 2.84
CA GLY A 421 20.80 21.38 3.57
C GLY A 421 20.11 21.06 4.91
N LEU A 422 20.91 20.98 5.99
CA LEU A 422 20.39 20.80 7.36
C LEU A 422 19.54 21.97 7.88
N ASN A 423 19.71 23.16 7.31
CA ASN A 423 18.92 24.35 7.67
C ASN A 423 17.59 24.40 6.88
N GLY A 424 17.28 23.32 6.16
CA GLY A 424 16.06 23.11 5.41
C GLY A 424 14.79 23.22 6.26
N LYS A 425 13.68 23.53 5.59
CA LYS A 425 12.35 23.38 6.20
C LYS A 425 12.23 21.95 6.72
N THR A 426 11.96 21.81 8.01
CA THR A 426 11.87 20.51 8.68
C THR A 426 10.43 20.27 9.09
N ALA A 427 9.97 19.03 8.93
CA ALA A 427 8.65 18.61 9.30
C ALA A 427 8.67 17.24 9.96
N GLU A 428 7.82 17.09 10.95
CA GLU A 428 7.63 15.83 11.65
C GLU A 428 6.95 14.79 10.74
N ILE A 429 7.40 13.54 10.81
CA ILE A 429 6.78 12.42 10.08
C ILE A 429 5.46 12.06 10.76
N ASN A 430 4.35 12.54 10.21
CA ASN A 430 3.03 12.42 10.80
C ASN A 430 1.95 12.29 9.71
N SER A 431 0.99 11.38 9.91
CA SER A 431 -0.14 11.15 9.01
C SER A 431 -1.12 12.33 8.91
N SER A 432 -1.06 13.30 9.83
CA SER A 432 -1.84 14.54 9.75
C SER A 432 -1.07 15.73 9.15
N SER A 433 0.08 15.50 8.51
CA SER A 433 0.89 16.57 7.93
C SER A 433 0.25 17.18 6.69
N TYR A 434 0.33 18.50 6.55
CA TYR A 434 -0.11 19.21 5.35
C TYR A 434 0.91 19.14 4.20
N LEU A 435 2.05 18.46 4.40
CA LEU A 435 3.10 18.35 3.38
C LEU A 435 2.95 17.06 2.59
N ALA A 436 2.82 17.19 1.26
CA ALA A 436 2.79 16.06 0.33
C ALA A 436 3.96 15.08 0.53
N ALA A 437 5.16 15.60 0.79
CA ALA A 437 6.35 14.78 1.03
C ALA A 437 6.17 13.86 2.27
N VAL A 438 5.62 14.38 3.36
CA VAL A 438 5.38 13.61 4.59
C VAL A 438 4.26 12.60 4.37
N GLN A 439 3.18 13.00 3.70
CA GLN A 439 2.06 12.10 3.39
C GLN A 439 2.49 10.90 2.54
N ALA A 440 3.30 11.13 1.50
CA ALA A 440 3.82 10.05 0.67
C ALA A 440 4.80 9.15 1.45
N PHE A 441 5.63 9.71 2.32
CA PHE A 441 6.52 8.94 3.20
C PHE A 441 5.73 7.99 4.10
N VAL A 442 4.71 8.53 4.79
CA VAL A 442 3.81 7.78 5.68
C VAL A 442 3.04 6.70 4.92
N ALA A 443 2.57 7.01 3.71
CA ALA A 443 1.88 6.04 2.87
C ALA A 443 2.80 4.95 2.32
N GLY A 444 4.11 5.22 2.18
CA GLY A 444 5.08 4.28 1.63
C GLY A 444 4.92 4.01 0.13
N ARG A 445 4.23 4.89 -0.59
CA ARG A 445 4.00 4.75 -2.04
C ARG A 445 3.95 6.12 -2.73
N PRO A 446 4.21 6.20 -4.04
CA PRO A 446 4.03 7.43 -4.80
C PRO A 446 2.56 7.87 -4.79
N GLN A 447 2.31 9.15 -4.57
CA GLN A 447 0.94 9.71 -4.52
C GLN A 447 0.88 11.10 -5.12
N SER A 448 -0.27 11.42 -5.72
CA SER A 448 -0.62 12.77 -6.11
C SER A 448 -1.57 13.39 -5.10
N TYR A 449 -1.34 14.66 -4.78
CA TYR A 449 -2.15 15.42 -3.84
C TYR A 449 -2.56 16.75 -4.46
N GLY A 450 -3.82 17.14 -4.27
CA GLY A 450 -4.24 18.54 -4.35
C GLY A 450 -4.11 19.21 -2.98
N VAL A 451 -4.14 20.56 -2.96
CA VAL A 451 -4.19 21.30 -1.68
C VAL A 451 -5.39 20.88 -0.83
N GLN A 452 -6.51 20.54 -1.46
CA GLN A 452 -7.72 20.11 -0.77
C GLN A 452 -7.52 18.79 -0.01
N ASP A 453 -6.63 17.92 -0.48
CA ASP A 453 -6.30 16.66 0.20
C ASP A 453 -5.41 16.89 1.43
N LEU A 454 -4.58 17.93 1.40
CA LEU A 454 -3.58 18.24 2.42
C LEU A 454 -4.09 19.19 3.51
N GLU A 455 -5.02 20.08 3.17
CA GLU A 455 -5.66 21.01 4.11
C GLU A 455 -7.20 21.06 3.91
N PRO A 456 -7.93 19.99 4.30
CA PRO A 456 -9.36 19.85 4.02
C PRO A 456 -10.25 20.97 4.58
N GLY A 457 -9.80 21.67 5.64
CA GLY A 457 -10.55 22.75 6.30
C GLY A 457 -10.15 24.17 5.91
N ARG A 458 -8.90 24.41 5.46
CA ARG A 458 -8.42 25.78 5.13
C ARG A 458 -8.63 26.17 3.67
N ALA A 459 -8.70 25.20 2.76
CA ALA A 459 -8.97 25.46 1.35
C ALA A 459 -10.38 26.06 1.12
N ALA A 460 -11.35 25.75 1.99
CA ALA A 460 -12.72 26.26 1.90
C ALA A 460 -12.87 27.72 2.37
N ASP A 461 -12.13 28.13 3.40
CA ASP A 461 -12.36 29.41 4.11
C ASP A 461 -11.57 30.61 3.57
N HIS A 462 -10.58 30.38 2.70
CA HIS A 462 -9.53 31.37 2.44
C HIS A 462 -9.27 31.72 0.98
N GLY A 463 -9.99 31.08 0.06
CA GLY A 463 -9.86 31.29 -1.38
C GLY A 463 -8.55 30.75 -1.96
N ASP A 464 -8.64 30.24 -3.17
CA ASP A 464 -7.57 29.55 -3.92
C ASP A 464 -6.31 30.39 -4.24
N SER A 465 -6.29 31.68 -3.90
CA SER A 465 -5.25 32.64 -4.28
C SER A 465 -3.98 32.59 -3.41
N ARG A 466 -4.01 31.95 -2.23
CA ARG A 466 -2.85 31.92 -1.31
C ARG A 466 -1.79 30.87 -1.65
N TYR A 467 -2.12 29.84 -2.40
CA TYR A 467 -1.21 28.72 -2.67
C TYR A 467 -0.49 28.90 -4.00
N THR A 468 0.82 29.14 -3.95
CA THR A 468 1.69 29.15 -5.14
C THR A 468 1.72 27.77 -5.81
N TRP A 469 1.75 26.72 -5.00
CA TRP A 469 1.77 25.32 -5.43
C TRP A 469 0.45 24.66 -5.06
N ARG A 470 -0.24 24.11 -6.05
CA ARG A 470 -1.63 23.66 -5.95
C ARG A 470 -1.82 22.16 -6.13
N SER A 471 -0.87 21.49 -6.77
CA SER A 471 -0.84 20.04 -6.85
C SER A 471 0.57 19.51 -6.72
N PHE A 472 0.67 18.27 -6.28
CA PHE A 472 1.93 17.64 -5.92
C PHE A 472 1.94 16.20 -6.42
N LEU A 473 3.06 15.74 -6.96
CA LEU A 473 3.41 14.33 -7.08
C LEU A 473 4.59 14.07 -6.15
N ALA A 474 4.39 13.23 -5.13
CA ALA A 474 5.43 12.89 -4.17
C ALA A 474 5.79 11.40 -4.29
N VAL A 475 7.09 11.11 -4.38
CA VAL A 475 7.65 9.78 -4.67
C VAL A 475 8.63 9.40 -3.56
N PRO A 476 8.31 8.39 -2.72
CA PRO A 476 9.25 7.86 -1.75
C PRO A 476 10.46 7.22 -2.42
N VAL A 477 11.61 7.40 -1.80
CA VAL A 477 12.91 6.88 -2.24
C VAL A 477 13.40 5.88 -1.20
N GLU A 478 13.75 4.70 -1.68
CA GLU A 478 14.24 3.60 -0.86
C GLU A 478 15.72 3.34 -1.10
N CYS A 479 16.46 3.08 -0.02
CA CYS A 479 17.84 2.62 -0.04
C CYS A 479 17.96 1.42 0.89
N ASP A 480 18.57 0.33 0.41
CA ASP A 480 18.75 -0.92 1.16
C ASP A 480 17.46 -1.43 1.83
N GLY A 481 16.33 -1.27 1.14
CA GLY A 481 15.00 -1.68 1.61
C GLY A 481 14.40 -0.79 2.69
N VAL A 482 14.88 0.46 2.87
CA VAL A 482 14.35 1.45 3.82
C VAL A 482 13.98 2.74 3.09
N ILE A 483 12.81 3.32 3.38
CA ILE A 483 12.46 4.65 2.87
C ILE A 483 13.29 5.72 3.59
N VAL A 484 14.11 6.44 2.83
CA VAL A 484 15.09 7.40 3.35
C VAL A 484 14.81 8.84 2.90
N ALA A 485 14.08 9.02 1.80
CA ALA A 485 13.74 10.32 1.26
C ALA A 485 12.40 10.31 0.52
N VAL A 486 11.92 11.49 0.17
CA VAL A 486 10.79 11.71 -0.75
C VAL A 486 11.17 12.84 -1.68
N ILE A 487 10.98 12.62 -2.98
CA ILE A 487 11.11 13.68 -3.98
C ILE A 487 9.72 14.13 -4.40
N THR A 488 9.48 15.43 -4.38
CA THR A 488 8.17 16.03 -4.65
C THR A 488 8.25 16.95 -5.86
N LEU A 489 7.42 16.72 -6.87
CA LEU A 489 7.13 17.66 -7.94
C LEU A 489 5.88 18.46 -7.57
N ALA A 490 6.04 19.76 -7.37
CA ALA A 490 4.95 20.70 -7.15
C ALA A 490 4.58 21.38 -8.47
N SER A 491 3.28 21.58 -8.70
CA SER A 491 2.72 22.32 -9.83
C SER A 491 1.89 23.50 -9.34
N SER A 492 1.95 24.63 -10.06
CA SER A 492 1.13 25.80 -9.78
C SER A 492 -0.34 25.63 -10.20
N GLN A 493 -0.70 24.54 -10.88
CA GLN A 493 -2.06 24.22 -11.32
C GLN A 493 -2.74 23.24 -10.36
N PHE A 494 -4.07 23.24 -10.34
CA PHE A 494 -4.84 22.25 -9.58
C PHE A 494 -4.64 20.85 -10.14
N LEU A 495 -4.84 19.83 -9.32
CA LEU A 495 -4.64 18.44 -9.75
C LEU A 495 -5.54 18.07 -10.95
N SER A 496 -6.71 18.69 -11.08
CA SER A 496 -7.64 18.49 -12.20
C SER A 496 -7.22 19.17 -13.50
N SER A 497 -6.41 20.24 -13.43
CA SER A 497 -5.96 21.03 -14.58
C SER A 497 -4.47 20.93 -14.86
N SER A 498 -3.73 20.27 -13.97
CA SER A 498 -2.28 20.08 -14.08
C SER A 498 -1.93 19.17 -15.24
N GLN A 499 -0.94 19.58 -16.02
CA GLN A 499 -0.28 18.83 -17.07
C GLN A 499 0.74 17.83 -16.52
N ILE A 500 0.73 17.51 -15.21
CA ILE A 500 1.37 16.30 -14.70
C ILE A 500 0.58 15.09 -15.24
N THR A 501 0.81 14.78 -16.52
CA THR A 501 0.20 13.68 -17.26
C THR A 501 0.74 12.34 -16.77
N GLU A 502 0.03 11.25 -17.07
CA GLU A 502 0.49 9.90 -16.72
C GLU A 502 1.91 9.60 -17.25
N TRP A 503 2.24 10.06 -18.46
CA TRP A 503 3.59 9.98 -19.01
C TRP A 503 4.62 10.69 -18.13
N LYS A 504 4.37 11.97 -17.77
CA LYS A 504 5.25 12.74 -16.89
C LYS A 504 5.37 12.04 -15.53
N ARG A 505 4.29 11.48 -14.98
CA ARG A 505 4.34 10.72 -13.70
C ARG A 505 5.20 9.47 -13.81
N ASN A 506 5.09 8.71 -14.89
CA ASN A 506 5.89 7.49 -15.10
C ASN A 506 7.38 7.82 -15.24
N VAL A 507 7.72 8.76 -16.14
CA VAL A 507 9.11 9.19 -16.36
C VAL A 507 9.68 9.81 -15.10
N LEU A 508 8.95 10.71 -14.45
CA LEU A 508 9.40 11.34 -13.20
C LEU A 508 9.58 10.31 -12.09
N THR A 509 8.66 9.36 -11.93
CA THR A 509 8.82 8.30 -10.92
C THR A 509 10.06 7.46 -11.19
N LEU A 510 10.32 7.10 -12.44
CA LEU A 510 11.52 6.35 -12.82
C LEU A 510 12.80 7.17 -12.62
N LEU A 511 12.84 8.41 -13.11
CA LEU A 511 13.99 9.31 -12.97
C LEU A 511 14.26 9.65 -11.51
N LEU A 512 13.22 9.88 -10.70
CA LEU A 512 13.36 10.19 -9.29
C LEU A 512 13.73 8.96 -8.46
N ARG A 513 13.27 7.77 -8.84
CA ARG A 513 13.75 6.51 -8.25
C ARG A 513 15.19 6.22 -8.64
N ALA A 514 15.60 6.50 -9.88
CA ALA A 514 16.99 6.36 -10.33
C ALA A 514 17.88 7.37 -9.59
N CYS A 515 17.53 8.66 -9.62
CA CYS A 515 18.23 9.70 -8.84
C CYS A 515 18.21 9.38 -7.33
N GLY A 516 17.14 8.74 -6.85
CA GLY A 516 16.91 8.32 -5.46
C GLY A 516 17.73 7.10 -5.01
N THR A 517 17.94 6.14 -5.90
CA THR A 517 18.83 4.99 -5.66
C THR A 517 20.29 5.42 -5.81
N ASP A 518 20.56 6.37 -6.70
CA ASP A 518 21.84 7.01 -6.91
C ASP A 518 22.08 8.26 -6.04
N VAL A 519 21.25 8.67 -5.07
CA VAL A 519 21.61 9.88 -4.25
C VAL A 519 22.92 9.65 -3.47
N THR A 520 23.33 8.39 -3.34
CA THR A 520 24.63 7.97 -2.78
C THR A 520 25.78 7.95 -3.82
N ARG A 521 25.49 8.01 -5.13
CA ARG A 521 26.47 8.03 -6.24
C ARG A 521 26.51 9.36 -7.00
N VAL A 522 25.42 10.13 -7.05
CA VAL A 522 25.32 11.48 -7.64
C VAL A 522 26.23 12.50 -6.94
N ALA A 523 26.76 12.16 -5.76
CA ALA A 523 27.72 12.98 -5.01
C ALA A 523 29.20 12.60 -5.26
N GLY A 524 29.49 11.61 -6.12
CA GLY A 524 30.85 11.34 -6.62
C GLY A 524 31.02 11.86 -8.06
N PRO A 525 32.25 12.17 -8.49
CA PRO A 525 32.54 12.67 -9.85
C PRO A 525 32.03 11.76 -10.97
#